data_AF-A0A9R1LCI4-F1
#
_entry.id   AF-A0A9R1LCI4-F1
#
_cell.length_a   1.000
_cell.length_b   1.000
_cell.length_c   1.000
_cell.angle_alpha   90.00
_cell.angle_beta   90.00
_cell.angle_gamma   90.00
#
_symmetry.space_group_name_H-M   'P 1'
#
loop_
_entity.id
_entity.type
_entity.pdbx_description
1 polymer ?
#
loop_
_entity_poly.entity_id
_entity_poly.type
_entity_poly.pdbx_seq_one_letter_code
_entity_poly.pdbx_strand_id
1 'polypeptide(L)'
;MAEEPSAKRHHGETSNKSSNLVDIHVPGEKREYTKMLEGVEVHGKETLEIVCTSLPDKADEVMSRLRMKGGGLYPSFIGVDVEPKRLKDFLQEEKLYTFVGFSIGSDKRMLKKSGLEINPNNFIDMQRKWKDPKTTKYYDSLADVAGGVIHPFYEGMKKKMDRADHKLWGTSPLPDNLITYAGIDSYAMYKSWKTIDNIVTGWDISKDQEADPYYHCNFADEDA
;
A
#
# COMPACT_ATOMS: atom_id res chain seq x y z
N MET A 1 26.04 -48.31 70.64
CA MET A 1 24.82 -48.95 70.11
C MET A 1 23.66 -48.01 70.34
N ALA A 2 23.18 -47.37 69.27
CA ALA A 2 21.84 -46.82 69.10
C ALA A 2 21.79 -46.24 67.66
N GLU A 3 20.83 -46.71 66.87
CA GLU A 3 20.66 -46.48 65.43
C GLU A 3 20.22 -45.05 65.06
N GLU A 4 20.53 -44.67 63.82
CA GLU A 4 20.09 -43.47 63.10
C GLU A 4 18.56 -43.30 63.02
N PRO A 5 18.10 -42.07 62.77
CA PRO A 5 17.01 -41.84 61.83
C PRO A 5 17.48 -41.07 60.58
N SER A 6 17.27 -41.71 59.44
CA SER A 6 17.48 -41.20 58.08
C SER A 6 16.73 -39.89 57.83
N ALA A 7 17.47 -38.80 57.65
CA ALA A 7 16.92 -37.52 57.19
C ALA A 7 16.73 -37.55 55.67
N LYS A 8 15.47 -37.69 55.24
CA LYS A 8 15.06 -37.56 53.84
C LYS A 8 15.48 -36.20 53.29
N ARG A 9 16.27 -36.22 52.21
CA ARG A 9 16.59 -35.05 51.40
C ARG A 9 15.32 -34.58 50.69
N HIS A 10 14.83 -33.39 51.04
CA HIS A 10 13.86 -32.69 50.20
C HIS A 10 14.60 -32.18 48.96
N HIS A 11 14.41 -32.89 47.84
CA HIS A 11 14.75 -32.39 46.53
C HIS A 11 13.78 -31.25 46.24
N GLY A 12 14.21 -30.01 46.46
CA GLY A 12 13.48 -28.84 46.01
C GLY A 12 13.51 -28.82 44.48
N GLU A 13 12.46 -29.34 43.85
CA GLU A 13 12.16 -29.00 42.46
C GLU A 13 11.91 -27.49 42.42
N THR A 14 12.89 -26.75 41.91
CA THR A 14 12.66 -25.39 41.43
C THR A 14 11.74 -25.49 40.23
N SER A 15 10.44 -25.52 40.49
CA SER A 15 9.42 -25.27 39.49
C SER A 15 9.72 -23.91 38.89
N ASN A 16 10.32 -23.92 37.71
CA ASN A 16 10.54 -22.74 36.89
C ASN A 16 9.15 -22.31 36.38
N LYS A 17 8.37 -21.71 37.29
CA LYS A 17 7.18 -20.95 36.93
C LYS A 17 7.71 -19.74 36.18
N SER A 18 7.86 -19.88 34.86
CA SER A 18 7.85 -18.72 33.99
C SER A 18 6.54 -18.02 34.30
N SER A 19 6.58 -17.01 35.15
CA SER A 19 5.48 -16.09 35.34
C SER A 19 5.07 -15.69 33.94
N ASN A 20 3.83 -15.99 33.56
CA ASN A 20 3.18 -15.35 32.43
C ASN A 20 3.27 -13.86 32.72
N LEU A 21 4.34 -13.23 32.23
CA LEU A 21 4.44 -11.79 32.16
C LEU A 21 3.38 -11.42 31.14
N VAL A 22 2.17 -11.18 31.64
CA VAL A 22 1.21 -10.35 30.94
C VAL A 22 1.98 -9.08 30.63
N ASP A 23 2.31 -8.93 29.36
CA ASP A 23 3.20 -7.90 28.85
C ASP A 23 2.56 -6.54 29.15
N ILE A 24 2.88 -5.98 30.33
CA ILE A 24 2.19 -4.82 30.93
C ILE A 24 2.25 -3.69 29.91
N HIS A 25 1.10 -3.28 29.39
CA HIS A 25 1.01 -2.20 28.41
C HIS A 25 1.44 -0.90 29.09
N VAL A 26 2.66 -0.43 28.80
CA VAL A 26 3.14 0.90 29.19
C VAL A 26 2.77 1.87 28.06
N PRO A 27 1.87 2.84 28.30
CA PRO A 27 1.52 3.82 27.29
C PRO A 27 2.75 4.62 26.85
N GLY A 28 3.14 4.51 25.58
CA GLY A 28 4.29 5.21 24.99
C GLY A 28 5.48 4.32 24.61
N GLU A 29 5.51 3.05 25.02
CA GLU A 29 6.54 2.11 24.59
C GLU A 29 6.23 1.63 23.16
N LYS A 30 7.03 2.07 22.18
CA LYS A 30 6.96 1.59 20.80
C LYS A 30 7.50 0.15 20.76
N ARG A 31 6.61 -0.83 20.91
CA ARG A 31 6.98 -2.24 20.72
C ARG A 31 7.25 -2.53 19.26
N GLU A 32 8.25 -3.36 19.03
CA GLU A 32 8.48 -3.97 17.74
C GLU A 32 7.28 -4.84 17.37
N TYR A 33 6.74 -4.67 16.16
CA TYR A 33 5.63 -5.47 15.69
C TYR A 33 5.69 -5.64 14.17
N THR A 34 5.17 -6.77 13.71
CA THR A 34 4.81 -7.00 12.32
C THR A 34 3.44 -7.62 12.30
N LYS A 35 2.55 -7.05 11.49
CA LYS A 35 1.21 -7.55 11.26
C LYS A 35 1.02 -7.78 9.77
N MET A 36 0.52 -8.96 9.44
CA MET A 36 0.26 -9.38 8.07
C MET A 36 -1.21 -9.75 7.96
N LEU A 37 -1.90 -9.11 7.02
CA LEU A 37 -3.28 -9.42 6.67
C LEU A 37 -3.27 -10.05 5.27
N GLU A 38 -3.59 -11.33 5.19
CA GLU A 38 -3.71 -12.06 3.93
C GLU A 38 -5.18 -12.23 3.56
N GLY A 39 -5.46 -12.32 2.26
CA GLY A 39 -6.80 -12.61 1.78
C GLY A 39 -7.80 -11.48 2.02
N VAL A 40 -7.34 -10.24 2.22
CA VAL A 40 -8.23 -9.08 2.43
C VAL A 40 -9.02 -8.85 1.14
N GLU A 41 -10.31 -9.16 1.17
CA GLU A 41 -11.17 -9.08 0.00
C GLU A 41 -11.34 -7.65 -0.50
N VAL A 42 -11.15 -7.48 -1.80
CA VAL A 42 -11.54 -6.29 -2.54
C VAL A 42 -12.58 -6.67 -3.61
N HIS A 43 -13.19 -5.67 -4.25
CA HIS A 43 -14.20 -5.93 -5.26
C HIS A 43 -13.66 -6.83 -6.39
N GLY A 44 -14.48 -7.80 -6.85
CA GLY A 44 -14.15 -8.65 -8.00
C GLY A 44 -13.43 -9.95 -7.66
N LYS A 45 -13.52 -10.45 -6.42
CA LYS A 45 -12.80 -11.65 -5.91
C LYS A 45 -11.27 -11.51 -5.90
N GLU A 46 -10.76 -10.30 -6.09
CA GLU A 46 -9.36 -9.98 -5.86
C GLU A 46 -9.10 -9.88 -4.34
N THR A 47 -7.89 -10.20 -3.90
CA THR A 47 -7.48 -10.12 -2.49
C THR A 47 -6.15 -9.40 -2.33
N LEU A 48 -5.95 -8.77 -1.18
CA LEU A 48 -4.72 -8.07 -0.81
C LEU A 48 -3.92 -8.83 0.24
N GLU A 49 -2.61 -8.74 0.09
CA GLU A 49 -1.63 -9.02 1.14
C GLU A 49 -1.12 -7.68 1.68
N ILE A 50 -1.40 -7.37 2.94
CA ILE A 50 -1.02 -6.11 3.59
C ILE A 50 -0.02 -6.42 4.71
N VAL A 51 1.14 -5.77 4.68
CA VAL A 51 2.15 -5.86 5.74
C VAL A 51 2.31 -4.51 6.42
N CYS A 52 2.05 -4.46 7.73
CA CYS A 52 2.30 -3.32 8.59
C CYS A 52 3.40 -3.69 9.59
N THR A 53 4.51 -2.96 9.62
CA THR A 53 5.66 -3.34 10.44
C THR A 53 6.37 -2.11 11.01
N SER A 54 6.83 -2.21 12.25
CA SER A 54 7.79 -1.28 12.85
C SER A 54 9.24 -1.79 12.74
N LEU A 55 9.46 -3.00 12.19
CA LEU A 55 10.77 -3.60 12.01
C LEU A 55 11.42 -3.08 10.70
N PRO A 56 12.57 -2.38 10.76
CA PRO A 56 13.24 -1.87 9.57
C PRO A 56 13.61 -2.96 8.57
N ASP A 57 14.14 -4.10 9.03
CA ASP A 57 14.55 -5.21 8.16
C ASP A 57 13.37 -5.80 7.39
N LYS A 58 12.21 -5.90 8.04
CA LYS A 58 10.98 -6.37 7.39
C LYS A 58 10.45 -5.35 6.39
N ALA A 59 10.54 -4.06 6.72
CA ALA A 59 10.19 -2.99 5.77
C ALA A 59 11.10 -3.05 4.53
N ASP A 60 12.41 -3.26 4.71
CA ASP A 60 13.38 -3.39 3.62
C ASP A 60 13.11 -4.63 2.74
N GLU A 61 12.73 -5.76 3.34
CA GLU A 61 12.30 -6.97 2.63
C GLU A 61 11.07 -6.67 1.75
N VAL A 62 10.03 -6.05 2.32
CA VAL A 62 8.79 -5.71 1.62
C VAL A 62 9.05 -4.70 0.50
N MET A 63 9.86 -3.67 0.76
CA MET A 63 10.26 -2.70 -0.27
C MET A 63 11.03 -3.38 -1.41
N SER A 64 11.92 -4.32 -1.11
CA SER A 64 12.66 -5.07 -2.13
C SER A 64 11.72 -5.93 -2.99
N ARG A 65 10.73 -6.58 -2.36
CA ARG A 65 9.67 -7.32 -3.08
C ARG A 65 8.83 -6.40 -3.97
N LEU A 66 8.47 -5.22 -3.48
CA LEU A 66 7.74 -4.22 -4.26
C LEU A 66 8.56 -3.69 -5.44
N ARG A 67 9.86 -3.45 -5.26
CA ARG A 67 10.78 -3.09 -6.37
C ARG A 67 10.84 -4.17 -7.45
N MET A 68 10.93 -5.45 -7.05
CA MET A 68 10.99 -6.56 -8.01
C MET A 68 9.68 -6.74 -8.78
N LYS A 69 8.53 -6.65 -8.11
CA LYS A 69 7.23 -6.58 -8.79
C LYS A 69 7.13 -5.32 -9.66
N GLY A 70 7.84 -4.27 -9.23
CA GLY A 70 7.85 -2.94 -9.78
C GLY A 70 8.49 -2.81 -11.17
N GLY A 71 9.58 -3.55 -11.37
CA GLY A 71 10.42 -3.51 -12.57
C GLY A 71 10.02 -4.49 -13.68
N GLY A 72 8.78 -5.01 -13.69
CA GLY A 72 8.22 -5.67 -14.87
C GLY A 72 8.00 -4.69 -16.03
N LEU A 73 7.66 -5.16 -17.23
CA LEU A 73 7.53 -4.39 -18.49
C LEU A 73 6.64 -3.12 -18.47
N TYR A 74 6.01 -2.77 -17.34
CA TYR A 74 5.17 -1.60 -17.15
C TYR A 74 5.56 -0.84 -15.88
N PRO A 75 5.47 0.51 -15.87
CA PRO A 75 5.68 1.29 -14.65
C PRO A 75 4.76 0.76 -13.55
N SER A 76 5.33 0.36 -12.42
CA SER A 76 4.54 -0.05 -11.27
C SER A 76 4.41 1.10 -10.28
N PHE A 77 3.27 1.14 -9.59
CA PHE A 77 2.91 2.23 -8.68
C PHE A 77 2.91 1.72 -7.24
N ILE A 78 3.52 2.48 -6.35
CA ILE A 78 3.67 2.10 -4.94
C ILE A 78 3.17 3.25 -4.08
N GLY A 79 2.10 3.01 -3.31
CA GLY A 79 1.70 3.89 -2.22
C GLY A 79 2.61 3.65 -1.01
N VAL A 80 3.14 4.70 -0.41
CA VAL A 80 4.10 4.58 0.69
C VAL A 80 3.71 5.49 1.86
N ASP A 81 3.66 4.91 3.04
CA ASP A 81 3.59 5.61 4.33
C ASP A 81 4.41 4.84 5.36
N VAL A 82 5.71 5.15 5.52
CA VAL A 82 6.57 4.62 6.61
C VAL A 82 7.81 5.51 6.77
N GLU A 83 8.73 5.21 7.70
CA GLU A 83 10.07 5.80 7.82
C GLU A 83 11.14 4.74 8.19
N PRO A 84 11.65 3.95 7.22
CA PRO A 84 12.91 3.20 7.38
C PRO A 84 14.10 3.88 6.67
N LYS A 85 15.33 3.50 7.04
CA LYS A 85 16.59 4.08 6.52
C LYS A 85 16.70 4.07 4.99
N ARG A 86 16.14 3.06 4.31
CA ARG A 86 16.14 2.94 2.84
C ARG A 86 14.95 3.61 2.17
N LEU A 87 13.97 4.11 2.94
CA LEU A 87 12.82 4.78 2.34
C LEU A 87 13.25 6.06 1.63
N LYS A 88 14.20 6.80 2.19
CA LYS A 88 14.70 8.01 1.53
C LYS A 88 15.21 7.71 0.12
N ASP A 89 16.03 6.67 -0.03
CA ASP A 89 16.54 6.22 -1.34
C ASP A 89 15.41 5.69 -2.22
N PHE A 90 14.42 5.02 -1.63
CA PHE A 90 13.23 4.54 -2.33
C PHE A 90 12.39 5.68 -2.92
N LEU A 91 12.16 6.75 -2.16
CA LEU A 91 11.42 7.93 -2.59
C LEU A 91 12.20 8.79 -3.60
N GLN A 92 13.52 8.65 -3.64
CA GLN A 92 14.41 9.36 -4.58
C GLN A 92 14.63 8.62 -5.92
N GLU A 93 14.19 7.37 -6.04
CA GLU A 93 14.27 6.59 -7.29
C GLU A 93 13.67 7.37 -8.46
N GLU A 94 14.24 7.20 -9.65
CA GLU A 94 13.84 7.92 -10.87
C GLU A 94 13.51 6.99 -12.04
N LYS A 95 14.08 5.78 -12.06
CA LYS A 95 14.11 4.97 -13.30
C LYS A 95 13.16 3.78 -13.28
N LEU A 96 12.98 3.16 -12.11
CA LEU A 96 12.36 1.83 -12.03
C LEU A 96 10.84 1.86 -11.89
N TYR A 97 10.29 2.93 -11.35
CA TYR A 97 8.86 3.07 -11.07
C TYR A 97 8.51 4.54 -10.95
N THR A 98 7.22 4.87 -11.02
CA THR A 98 6.73 6.24 -10.78
C THR A 98 5.78 6.24 -9.59
N PHE A 99 5.93 7.24 -8.72
CA PHE A 99 5.01 7.41 -7.62
C PHE A 99 3.72 8.06 -8.08
N VAL A 100 2.58 7.46 -7.74
CA VAL A 100 1.26 8.04 -7.99
C VAL A 100 0.59 8.28 -6.65
N GLY A 101 0.04 9.47 -6.48
CA GLY A 101 -0.74 9.87 -5.30
C GLY A 101 -2.03 10.58 -5.71
N PHE A 102 -2.96 10.73 -4.77
CA PHE A 102 -4.16 11.54 -4.97
C PHE A 102 -4.18 12.71 -3.97
N SER A 103 -4.23 13.95 -4.46
CA SER A 103 -4.25 15.16 -3.62
C SER A 103 -3.03 15.27 -2.68
N ILE A 104 -1.85 14.82 -3.13
CA ILE A 104 -0.67 14.62 -2.27
C ILE A 104 0.01 15.92 -1.79
N GLY A 105 -0.47 17.09 -2.21
CA GLY A 105 0.25 18.35 -2.01
C GLY A 105 0.55 18.63 -0.53
N SER A 106 -0.38 18.29 0.35
CA SER A 106 -0.19 18.41 1.81
C SER A 106 0.75 17.33 2.35
N ASP A 107 0.64 16.09 1.86
CA ASP A 107 1.47 14.96 2.30
C ASP A 107 2.94 15.17 1.91
N LYS A 108 3.22 15.63 0.68
CA LYS A 108 4.58 16.02 0.26
C LYS A 108 5.20 17.04 1.19
N ARG A 109 4.41 18.03 1.63
CA ARG A 109 4.88 19.06 2.58
C ARG A 109 5.18 18.44 3.95
N MET A 110 4.40 17.46 4.40
CA MET A 110 4.64 16.78 5.68
C MET A 110 5.85 15.84 5.60
N LEU A 111 5.95 15.02 4.56
CA LEU A 111 7.10 14.16 4.30
C LEU A 111 8.40 14.98 4.29
N LYS A 112 8.40 16.13 3.60
CA LYS A 112 9.57 17.02 3.53
C LYS A 112 10.00 17.53 4.91
N LYS A 113 9.05 17.81 5.82
CA LYS A 113 9.36 18.21 7.20
C LYS A 113 10.01 17.08 8.00
N SER A 114 9.72 15.83 7.65
CA SER A 114 10.35 14.64 8.22
C SER A 114 11.66 14.24 7.51
N GLY A 115 12.19 15.06 6.59
CA GLY A 115 13.40 14.73 5.84
C GLY A 115 13.20 13.67 4.74
N LEU A 116 11.95 13.32 4.44
CA LEU A 116 11.54 12.41 3.37
C LEU A 116 11.04 13.25 2.19
N GLU A 117 11.80 13.30 1.10
CA GLU A 117 11.36 13.98 -0.12
C GLU A 117 11.12 12.94 -1.20
N ILE A 118 9.97 13.04 -1.87
CA ILE A 118 9.71 12.28 -3.10
C ILE A 118 10.41 13.02 -4.23
N ASN A 119 11.14 12.30 -5.08
CA ASN A 119 11.76 12.88 -6.27
C ASN A 119 10.71 13.70 -7.04
N PRO A 120 10.92 15.01 -7.22
CA PRO A 120 9.92 15.88 -7.85
C PRO A 120 9.65 15.53 -9.31
N ASN A 121 10.61 14.87 -9.98
CA ASN A 121 10.49 14.45 -11.38
C ASN A 121 9.81 13.08 -11.53
N ASN A 122 9.66 12.32 -10.45
CA ASN A 122 9.18 10.94 -10.51
C ASN A 122 7.91 10.72 -9.68
N PHE A 123 7.01 11.72 -9.72
CA PHE A 123 5.75 11.70 -9.00
C PHE A 123 4.61 12.28 -9.84
N ILE A 124 3.44 11.66 -9.76
CA ILE A 124 2.22 12.11 -10.43
C ILE A 124 1.06 12.25 -9.43
N ASP A 125 0.47 13.45 -9.41
CA ASP A 125 -0.80 13.70 -8.72
C ASP A 125 -1.96 13.32 -9.65
N MET A 126 -2.55 12.15 -9.39
CA MET A 126 -3.66 11.61 -10.17
C MET A 126 -4.84 12.60 -10.24
N GLN A 127 -5.11 13.34 -9.15
CA GLN A 127 -6.20 14.30 -9.09
C GLN A 127 -6.05 15.40 -10.16
N ARG A 128 -4.81 15.80 -10.47
CA ARG A 128 -4.50 16.89 -11.40
C ARG A 128 -4.30 16.42 -12.83
N LYS A 129 -4.13 15.11 -13.03
CA LYS A 129 -3.88 14.54 -14.36
C LYS A 129 -5.16 14.40 -15.17
N TRP A 130 -6.28 14.02 -14.55
CA TRP A 130 -7.52 13.76 -15.26
C TRP A 130 -8.74 14.43 -14.63
N LYS A 131 -9.62 14.93 -15.48
CA LYS A 131 -10.92 15.51 -15.11
C LYS A 131 -11.98 14.42 -15.08
N ASP A 132 -13.03 14.62 -14.28
CA ASP A 132 -14.22 13.78 -14.32
C ASP A 132 -14.87 13.92 -15.70
N PRO A 133 -15.06 12.83 -16.47
CA PRO A 133 -15.66 12.91 -17.80
C PRO A 133 -17.10 13.44 -17.80
N LYS A 134 -17.79 13.40 -16.66
CA LYS A 134 -19.16 13.92 -16.49
C LYS A 134 -19.19 15.43 -16.24
N THR A 135 -18.04 16.05 -15.93
CA THR A 135 -17.96 17.46 -15.60
C THR A 135 -16.74 18.11 -16.26
N THR A 136 -16.51 19.40 -16.02
CA THR A 136 -15.28 20.09 -16.45
C THR A 136 -14.24 20.20 -15.32
N LYS A 137 -14.54 19.61 -14.16
CA LYS A 137 -13.77 19.69 -12.92
C LYS A 137 -12.88 18.45 -12.74
N TYR A 138 -11.84 18.62 -11.93
CA TYR A 138 -11.06 17.51 -11.43
C TYR A 138 -11.86 16.69 -10.42
N TYR A 139 -11.49 15.44 -10.20
CA TYR A 139 -12.12 14.61 -9.20
C TYR A 139 -11.94 15.19 -7.79
N ASP A 140 -13.03 15.22 -7.02
CA ASP A 140 -13.03 15.74 -5.65
C ASP A 140 -12.41 14.73 -4.67
N SER A 141 -12.55 13.43 -4.94
CA SER A 141 -11.99 12.38 -4.09
C SER A 141 -11.56 11.13 -4.85
N LEU A 142 -10.61 10.38 -4.27
CA LEU A 142 -10.21 9.06 -4.77
C LEU A 142 -11.40 8.08 -4.85
N ALA A 143 -12.38 8.20 -3.96
CA ALA A 143 -13.57 7.35 -3.99
C ALA A 143 -14.43 7.60 -5.23
N ASP A 144 -14.51 8.85 -5.69
CA ASP A 144 -15.23 9.21 -6.93
C ASP A 144 -14.52 8.66 -8.17
N VAL A 145 -13.18 8.75 -8.19
CA VAL A 145 -12.37 8.13 -9.25
C VAL A 145 -12.60 6.62 -9.27
N ALA A 146 -12.41 5.95 -8.13
CA ALA A 146 -12.51 4.51 -8.04
C ALA A 146 -13.94 4.01 -8.33
N GLY A 147 -14.95 4.78 -7.90
CA GLY A 147 -16.36 4.56 -8.22
C GLY A 147 -16.64 4.59 -9.72
N GLY A 148 -16.12 5.60 -10.41
CA GLY A 148 -16.33 5.79 -11.85
C GLY A 148 -15.46 4.91 -12.74
N VAL A 149 -14.25 4.56 -12.30
CA VAL A 149 -13.23 3.88 -13.13
C VAL A 149 -13.14 2.39 -12.85
N ILE A 150 -13.29 1.98 -11.58
CA ILE A 150 -13.18 0.57 -11.18
C ILE A 150 -14.58 -0.02 -11.04
N HIS A 151 -15.35 0.46 -10.07
CA HIS A 151 -16.68 -0.04 -9.75
C HIS A 151 -17.40 0.85 -8.72
N PRO A 152 -18.73 1.05 -8.80
CA PRO A 152 -19.51 1.84 -7.81
C PRO A 152 -19.34 1.40 -6.35
N PHE A 153 -18.91 0.17 -6.10
CA PHE A 153 -18.54 -0.33 -4.77
C PHE A 153 -17.56 0.60 -4.02
N TYR A 154 -16.67 1.28 -4.73
CA TYR A 154 -15.65 2.15 -4.14
C TYR A 154 -16.16 3.54 -3.76
N GLU A 155 -17.31 4.00 -4.25
CA GLU A 155 -17.87 5.32 -3.88
C GLU A 155 -18.12 5.42 -2.36
N GLY A 156 -18.46 4.30 -1.73
CA GLY A 156 -18.70 4.20 -0.29
C GLY A 156 -17.46 3.89 0.55
N MET A 157 -16.26 3.73 -0.04
CA MET A 157 -15.11 3.18 0.69
C MET A 157 -14.65 4.07 1.87
N LYS A 158 -14.78 5.39 1.74
CA LYS A 158 -14.43 6.33 2.82
C LYS A 158 -15.40 6.33 4.00
N LYS A 159 -16.65 5.90 3.78
CA LYS A 159 -17.70 5.87 4.82
C LYS A 159 -17.57 4.66 5.76
N LYS A 160 -16.62 3.77 5.51
CA LYS A 160 -16.41 2.53 6.28
C LYS A 160 -15.53 2.73 7.54
N MET A 161 -14.97 3.92 7.75
CA MET A 161 -14.13 4.22 8.92
C MET A 161 -14.87 5.12 9.90
N ASP A 162 -14.96 4.72 11.16
CA ASP A 162 -15.59 5.53 12.19
C ASP A 162 -14.71 6.75 12.53
N ARG A 163 -15.35 7.85 12.93
CA ARG A 163 -14.64 9.03 13.43
C ARG A 163 -13.89 8.71 14.73
N ALA A 164 -14.34 7.74 15.52
CA ALA A 164 -13.61 7.26 16.70
C ALA A 164 -12.26 6.62 16.32
N ASP A 165 -12.23 5.84 15.23
CA ASP A 165 -11.02 5.16 14.75
C ASP A 165 -9.91 6.12 14.33
N HIS A 166 -10.25 7.36 13.95
CA HIS A 166 -9.25 8.37 13.57
C HIS A 166 -8.24 8.67 14.70
N LYS A 167 -8.64 8.47 15.96
CA LYS A 167 -7.73 8.68 17.11
C LYS A 167 -6.69 7.56 17.24
N LEU A 168 -6.90 6.43 16.56
CA LEU A 168 -6.07 5.25 16.68
C LEU A 168 -4.88 5.23 15.70
N TRP A 169 -4.81 6.16 14.74
CA TRP A 169 -3.66 6.28 13.82
C TRP A 169 -2.32 6.54 14.52
N GLY A 170 -2.34 7.12 15.72
CA GLY A 170 -1.14 7.33 16.54
C GLY A 170 -0.78 6.14 17.44
N THR A 171 -1.57 5.06 17.43
CA THR A 171 -1.33 3.89 18.30
C THR A 171 -0.41 2.87 17.65
N SER A 172 0.34 2.16 18.49
CA SER A 172 1.23 1.07 18.08
C SER A 172 0.97 -0.13 19.01
N PRO A 173 0.61 -1.32 18.48
CA PRO A 173 0.41 -1.64 17.07
C PRO A 173 -0.85 -1.00 16.48
N LEU A 174 -0.86 -0.80 15.16
CA LEU A 174 -2.03 -0.26 14.46
C LEU A 174 -3.18 -1.30 14.42
N PRO A 175 -4.43 -0.90 14.67
CA PRO A 175 -5.61 -1.78 14.55
C PRO A 175 -5.85 -2.33 13.13
N ASP A 176 -6.46 -3.52 13.03
CA ASP A 176 -6.68 -4.21 11.75
C ASP A 176 -7.60 -3.47 10.80
N ASN A 177 -8.62 -2.80 11.31
CA ASN A 177 -9.52 -1.97 10.51
C ASN A 177 -8.75 -0.82 9.83
N LEU A 178 -7.80 -0.18 10.53
CA LEU A 178 -6.97 0.88 9.96
C LEU A 178 -5.96 0.36 8.94
N ILE A 179 -5.30 -0.77 9.23
CA ILE A 179 -4.39 -1.44 8.27
C ILE A 179 -5.15 -1.84 7.00
N THR A 180 -6.33 -2.46 7.17
CA THR A 180 -7.21 -2.85 6.06
C THR A 180 -7.66 -1.65 5.25
N TYR A 181 -8.08 -0.57 5.93
CA TYR A 181 -8.48 0.66 5.27
C TYR A 181 -7.36 1.26 4.41
N ALA A 182 -6.15 1.37 4.96
CA ALA A 182 -4.98 1.87 4.22
C ALA A 182 -4.66 1.02 2.99
N GLY A 183 -4.76 -0.31 3.13
CA GLY A 183 -4.54 -1.24 2.01
C GLY A 183 -5.59 -1.10 0.91
N ILE A 184 -6.88 -0.99 1.26
CA ILE A 184 -7.96 -0.79 0.30
C ILE A 184 -7.84 0.56 -0.41
N ASP A 185 -7.51 1.63 0.33
CA ASP A 185 -7.30 2.97 -0.23
C ASP A 185 -6.14 2.98 -1.24
N SER A 186 -5.01 2.34 -0.87
CA SER A 186 -3.85 2.17 -1.74
C SER A 186 -4.17 1.35 -2.99
N TYR A 187 -4.94 0.26 -2.85
CA TYR A 187 -5.37 -0.57 -3.97
C TYR A 187 -6.31 0.19 -4.92
N ALA A 188 -7.28 0.93 -4.39
CA ALA A 188 -8.19 1.74 -5.18
C ALA A 188 -7.43 2.79 -6.00
N MET A 189 -6.38 3.40 -5.43
CA MET A 189 -5.49 4.29 -6.16
C MET A 189 -4.73 3.57 -7.30
N TYR A 190 -4.05 2.46 -6.99
CA TYR A 190 -3.29 1.68 -7.98
C TYR A 190 -4.17 1.22 -9.14
N LYS A 191 -5.34 0.64 -8.86
CA LYS A 191 -6.24 0.14 -9.90
C LYS A 191 -6.85 1.27 -10.70
N SER A 192 -7.27 2.36 -10.06
CA SER A 192 -7.81 3.52 -10.75
C SER A 192 -6.78 4.05 -11.74
N TRP A 193 -5.54 4.24 -11.29
CA TRP A 193 -4.45 4.69 -12.16
C TRP A 193 -4.24 3.72 -13.33
N LYS A 194 -4.03 2.44 -13.04
CA LYS A 194 -3.74 1.42 -14.07
C LYS A 194 -4.85 1.33 -15.12
N THR A 195 -6.11 1.41 -14.69
CA THR A 195 -7.25 1.37 -15.61
C THR A 195 -7.27 2.60 -16.51
N ILE A 196 -7.10 3.82 -15.98
CA ILE A 196 -7.08 5.03 -16.80
C ILE A 196 -5.88 5.01 -17.75
N ASP A 197 -4.69 4.66 -17.25
CA ASP A 197 -3.46 4.62 -18.03
C ASP A 197 -3.56 3.64 -19.21
N ASN A 198 -4.15 2.46 -18.99
CA ASN A 198 -4.43 1.49 -20.04
C ASN A 198 -5.42 2.02 -21.08
N ILE A 199 -6.50 2.69 -20.64
CA ILE A 199 -7.52 3.26 -21.55
C ILE A 199 -6.90 4.36 -22.41
N VAL A 200 -6.15 5.29 -21.80
CA VAL A 200 -5.49 6.39 -22.52
C VAL A 200 -4.46 5.85 -23.51
N THR A 201 -3.62 4.91 -23.07
CA THR A 201 -2.61 4.28 -23.95
C THR A 201 -3.25 3.56 -25.12
N GLY A 202 -4.30 2.76 -24.88
CA GLY A 202 -5.01 2.06 -25.95
C GLY A 202 -5.70 3.02 -26.93
N TRP A 203 -6.24 4.13 -26.43
CA TRP A 203 -6.85 5.17 -27.25
C TRP A 203 -5.82 5.88 -28.15
N ASP A 204 -4.64 6.21 -27.61
CA ASP A 204 -3.58 6.84 -28.38
C ASP A 204 -3.05 5.90 -29.47
N ILE A 205 -2.84 4.61 -29.17
CA ILE A 205 -2.48 3.60 -30.17
C ILE A 205 -3.53 3.50 -31.28
N SER A 206 -4.82 3.48 -30.94
CA SER A 206 -5.89 3.42 -31.93
C SER A 206 -5.87 4.62 -32.87
N LYS A 207 -5.63 5.82 -32.34
CA LYS A 207 -5.51 7.04 -33.16
C LYS A 207 -4.30 7.02 -34.09
N ASP A 208 -3.16 6.54 -33.59
CA ASP A 208 -1.95 6.43 -34.41
C ASP A 208 -2.15 5.45 -35.55
N GLN A 209 -2.87 4.34 -35.32
CA GLN A 209 -3.24 3.37 -36.37
C GLN A 209 -4.22 3.97 -37.38
N GLU A 210 -5.24 4.70 -36.95
CA GLU A 210 -6.18 5.40 -37.85
C GLU A 210 -5.50 6.50 -38.68
N ALA A 211 -4.47 7.15 -38.14
CA ALA A 211 -3.69 8.17 -38.83
C ALA A 211 -2.63 7.59 -39.78
N ASP A 212 -2.31 6.30 -39.68
CA ASP A 212 -1.36 5.62 -40.56
C ASP A 212 -2.02 5.35 -41.94
N PRO A 213 -1.57 6.01 -43.02
CA PRO A 213 -2.16 5.86 -44.35
C PRO A 213 -2.05 4.43 -44.91
N TYR A 214 -1.24 3.56 -44.32
CA TYR A 214 -1.09 2.15 -44.75
C TYR A 214 -1.98 1.16 -43.98
N TYR A 215 -2.64 1.58 -42.90
CA TYR A 215 -3.49 0.69 -42.09
C TYR A 215 -4.78 0.26 -42.81
N HIS A 216 -5.24 1.08 -43.76
CA HIS A 216 -6.42 0.79 -44.60
C HIS A 216 -6.08 0.15 -45.96
N CYS A 217 -4.81 -0.14 -46.23
CA CYS A 217 -4.40 -0.89 -47.41
C CYS A 217 -4.77 -2.37 -47.24
N ASN A 218 -6.06 -2.68 -47.36
CA ASN A 218 -6.48 -4.02 -47.72
C ASN A 218 -5.82 -4.35 -49.06
N PHE A 219 -5.07 -5.44 -49.11
CA PHE A 219 -4.65 -6.12 -50.33
C PHE A 219 -5.90 -6.60 -51.07
N ALA A 220 -6.62 -5.68 -51.70
CA ALA A 220 -7.49 -5.99 -52.81
C ALA A 220 -6.63 -5.90 -54.08
N ASP A 221 -6.75 -6.91 -54.91
CA ASP A 221 -6.21 -7.03 -56.27
C ASP A 221 -4.82 -7.66 -56.39
N GLU A 222 -4.76 -8.98 -56.20
CA GLU A 222 -4.04 -9.86 -57.14
C GLU A 222 -4.88 -11.12 -57.35
N ASP A 223 -5.77 -11.10 -58.34
CA ASP A 223 -6.21 -12.27 -59.12
C ASP A 223 -7.00 -11.74 -60.34
N ALA A 224 -6.28 -11.49 -61.43
CA ALA A 224 -6.79 -11.12 -62.76
C ALA A 224 -6.52 -12.26 -63.76
#